data_AF-A0A969A4R9-F1
#
_entry.id   AF-A0A969A4R9-F1
#
_cell.length_a   1.000
_cell.length_b   1.000
_cell.length_c   1.000
_cell.angle_alpha   90.00
_cell.angle_beta   90.00
_cell.angle_gamma   90.00
#
_symmetry.space_group_name_H-M   'P 1'
#
loop_
_entity.id
_entity.type
_entity.pdbx_description
1 polymer ?
#
loop_
_entity_poly.entity_id
_entity_poly.type
_entity_poly.pdbx_seq_one_letter_code
_entity_poly.pdbx_strand_id
1 'polypeptide(L)'
;MALALITLGCALLGLIGLRQVIWRRAFWDARKYHGEIFVTFSSDRIHVESLEGESNLKWGFFSAYLDTPKYILLYTTKRDFSVIPKSAFDEPQAEEAFRLLVTSKLPLIE
;
A
#
# COMPACT_ATOMS: atom_id res chain seq x y z
N MET A 1 34.01 13.55 30.30
CA MET A 1 32.78 12.70 30.32
C MET A 1 31.57 13.41 29.72
N ALA A 2 31.17 14.60 30.21
CA ALA A 2 30.00 15.33 29.69
C ALA A 2 30.08 15.62 28.17
N LEU A 3 31.23 16.05 27.66
CA LEU A 3 31.42 16.33 26.24
C LEU A 3 31.21 15.08 25.36
N ALA A 4 31.67 13.91 25.82
CA ALA A 4 31.52 12.64 25.12
C ALA A 4 30.06 12.14 25.09
N LEU A 5 29.28 12.43 26.14
CA LEU A 5 27.85 12.11 26.18
C LEU A 5 27.04 13.03 25.26
N ILE A 6 27.42 14.31 25.16
CA ILE A 6 26.77 15.27 24.26
C ILE A 6 27.05 14.90 22.79
N THR A 7 28.30 14.58 22.44
CA THR A 7 28.65 14.18 21.07
C THR A 7 27.94 12.88 20.66
N LEU A 8 27.87 11.90 21.57
CA LEU A 8 27.14 10.65 21.34
C LEU A 8 25.63 10.89 21.16
N GLY A 9 25.04 11.77 21.99
CA GLY A 9 23.63 12.15 21.87
C GLY A 9 23.31 12.84 20.55
N CYS A 10 24.15 13.79 20.12
CA CYS A 10 24.01 14.45 18.83
C CYS A 10 24.16 13.48 17.65
N ALA A 11 25.10 12.52 17.75
CA ALA A 11 25.28 11.50 16.71
C ALA A 11 24.06 10.59 16.58
N LEU A 12 23.47 10.14 17.69
CA LEU A 12 22.26 9.31 17.70
C LEU A 12 21.04 10.05 17.13
N LEU A 13 20.83 11.31 17.54
CA LEU A 13 19.76 12.15 16.98
C LEU A 13 19.97 12.42 15.47
N GLY A 14 21.23 12.62 15.06
CA GLY A 14 21.61 12.76 13.65
C GLY A 14 21.27 11.52 12.82
N LEU A 15 21.54 10.32 13.33
CA LEU A 15 21.20 9.06 12.65
C LEU A 15 19.68 8.86 12.50
N ILE A 16 18.90 9.22 13.53
CA ILE A 16 17.43 9.16 13.48
C ILE A 16 16.88 10.14 12.44
N GLY A 17 17.38 11.38 12.44
CA GLY A 17 17.02 12.40 11.44
C GLY A 17 17.42 12.02 10.02
N LEU A 18 18.62 11.45 9.84
CA LEU A 18 19.11 11.00 8.55
C LEU A 18 18.25 9.87 7.98
N ARG A 19 17.87 8.89 8.82
CA ARG A 19 16.91 7.83 8.43
C ARG A 19 15.60 8.44 7.93
N GLN A 20 15.02 9.37 8.67
CA GLN A 20 13.77 10.06 8.27
C GLN A 20 13.91 10.73 6.90
N VAL A 21 15.02 11.43 6.64
CA VAL A 21 15.28 12.10 5.35
C VAL A 21 15.46 11.11 4.20
N ILE A 22 16.19 10.01 4.42
CA ILE A 22 16.40 8.96 3.42
C ILE A 22 15.07 8.30 3.03
N TRP A 23 14.27 7.90 4.02
CA TRP A 23 12.96 7.29 3.78
C TRP A 23 12.00 8.25 3.07
N ARG A 24 12.02 9.54 3.44
CA ARG A 24 11.21 10.55 2.77
C ARG A 24 11.65 10.71 1.32
N ARG A 25 12.95 10.84 1.04
CA ARG A 25 13.45 10.91 -0.35
C ARG A 25 13.09 9.66 -1.15
N ALA A 26 13.26 8.47 -0.60
CA ALA A 26 12.89 7.23 -1.27
C ALA A 26 11.39 7.15 -1.59
N PHE A 27 10.53 7.65 -0.70
CA PHE A 27 9.08 7.75 -0.96
C PHE A 27 8.76 8.74 -2.09
N TRP A 28 9.43 9.90 -2.12
CA TRP A 28 9.30 10.89 -3.18
C TRP A 28 9.94 10.48 -4.51
N ASP A 29 10.86 9.50 -4.51
CA ASP A 29 11.56 9.01 -5.72
C ASP A 29 10.96 7.69 -6.24
N ALA A 30 10.04 7.08 -5.48
CA ALA A 30 9.35 5.88 -5.89
C ALA A 30 8.46 6.18 -7.12
N ARG A 31 8.97 5.79 -8.30
CA ARG A 31 8.32 5.96 -9.61
C ARG A 31 6.92 5.35 -9.66
N LYS A 32 6.65 4.32 -8.86
CA LYS A 32 5.32 3.75 -8.61
C LYS A 32 4.23 4.79 -8.33
N TYR A 33 4.53 5.93 -7.72
CA TYR A 33 3.53 6.98 -7.41
C TYR A 33 3.46 8.12 -8.43
N HIS A 34 4.30 8.09 -9.48
CA HIS A 34 4.39 9.15 -10.49
C HIS A 34 3.66 8.80 -11.80
N GLY A 35 3.02 7.64 -11.87
CA GLY A 35 2.28 7.17 -13.04
C GLY A 35 0.93 6.59 -12.67
N GLU A 36 0.10 6.41 -13.69
CA GLU A 36 -1.17 5.70 -13.57
C GLU A 36 -0.90 4.22 -13.27
N ILE A 37 -1.70 3.65 -12.38
CA ILE A 37 -1.69 2.23 -12.04
C ILE A 37 -3.06 1.68 -12.42
N PHE A 38 -3.07 0.71 -13.33
CA PHE A 38 -4.28 0.00 -13.73
C PHE A 38 -4.30 -1.36 -13.03
N VAL A 39 -5.43 -1.68 -12.40
CA VAL A 39 -5.60 -2.95 -11.69
C VAL A 39 -6.88 -3.62 -12.15
N THR A 40 -6.75 -4.84 -12.66
CA THR A 40 -7.88 -5.69 -13.06
C THR A 40 -8.02 -6.85 -12.09
N PHE A 41 -9.14 -6.88 -11.37
CA PHE A 41 -9.48 -7.95 -10.45
C PHE A 41 -10.34 -9.00 -11.15
N SER A 42 -9.94 -10.28 -11.04
CA SER A 42 -10.69 -11.41 -11.57
C SER A 42 -10.81 -12.51 -10.51
N SER A 43 -11.64 -13.52 -10.77
CA SER A 43 -11.79 -14.67 -9.85
C SER A 43 -10.48 -15.40 -9.58
N ASP A 44 -9.55 -15.40 -10.54
CA ASP A 44 -8.37 -16.28 -10.50
C ASP A 44 -7.12 -15.51 -10.10
N ARG A 45 -7.02 -14.26 -10.57
CA ARG A 45 -5.81 -13.43 -10.43
C ARG A 45 -6.15 -11.95 -10.31
N ILE A 46 -5.16 -11.18 -9.88
CA ILE A 46 -5.19 -9.72 -9.85
C ILE A 46 -4.06 -9.25 -10.76
N HIS A 47 -4.41 -8.61 -11.87
CA HIS A 47 -3.45 -8.08 -12.83
C HIS A 47 -3.18 -6.62 -12.52
N VAL A 48 -1.91 -6.22 -12.52
CA VAL A 48 -1.47 -4.85 -12.22
C VAL A 48 -0.55 -4.39 -13.34
N GLU A 49 -0.89 -3.26 -13.94
CA GLU A 49 -0.08 -2.56 -14.93
C GLU A 49 0.33 -1.21 -14.36
N SER A 50 1.60 -0.87 -14.50
CA SER A 50 2.15 0.40 -14.04
C SER A 50 3.36 0.78 -14.89
N LEU A 51 3.90 1.99 -14.69
CA LEU A 51 5.17 2.41 -15.31
C LEU A 51 6.36 1.51 -14.95
N GLU A 52 6.28 0.71 -13.88
CA GLU A 52 7.32 -0.23 -13.49
C GLU A 52 7.19 -1.60 -14.20
N GLY A 53 6.12 -1.80 -14.98
CA GLY A 53 5.82 -3.01 -15.72
C GLY A 53 4.51 -3.67 -15.29
N GLU A 54 4.31 -4.91 -15.76
CA GLU A 54 3.13 -5.72 -15.50
C GLU A 54 3.41 -6.80 -14.44
N SER A 55 2.41 -7.08 -13.60
CA SER A 55 2.50 -8.17 -12.63
C SER A 55 1.16 -8.88 -12.45
N ASN A 56 1.22 -10.17 -12.12
CA ASN A 56 0.05 -10.98 -11.81
C ASN A 56 0.15 -11.49 -10.37
N LEU A 57 -0.77 -11.05 -9.52
CA LEU A 57 -0.87 -11.45 -8.13
C LEU A 57 -1.94 -12.53 -7.96
N LYS A 58 -1.70 -13.48 -7.06
CA LYS A 58 -2.72 -14.42 -6.58
C LYS A 58 -3.48 -13.80 -5.43
N TRP A 59 -4.74 -14.19 -5.22
CA TRP A 59 -5.55 -13.71 -4.09
C TRP A 59 -4.90 -13.92 -2.73
N GLY A 60 -4.16 -15.03 -2.55
CA GLY A 60 -3.41 -15.31 -1.31
C GLY A 60 -2.24 -14.36 -1.02
N PHE A 61 -1.95 -13.39 -1.89
CA PHE A 61 -1.07 -12.27 -1.57
C PHE A 61 -1.68 -11.35 -0.50
N PHE A 62 -3.02 -11.26 -0.47
CA PHE A 62 -3.76 -10.52 0.55
C PHE A 62 -4.29 -11.48 1.61
N SER A 63 -4.23 -11.05 2.87
CA SER A 63 -4.68 -11.82 4.03
C SER A 63 -6.09 -11.47 4.49
N ALA A 64 -6.51 -10.22 4.29
CA ALA A 64 -7.79 -9.69 4.77
C ALA A 64 -8.19 -8.42 4.01
N TYR A 65 -9.42 -7.98 4.21
CA TYR A 65 -9.90 -6.69 3.70
C TYR A 65 -10.58 -5.86 4.79
N LEU A 66 -10.69 -4.55 4.54
CA LEU A 66 -11.55 -3.63 5.29
C LEU A 66 -12.32 -2.75 4.30
N ASP A 67 -13.64 -2.72 4.42
CA ASP A 67 -14.50 -1.82 3.66
C ASP A 67 -14.82 -0.56 4.47
N THR A 68 -14.56 0.60 3.90
CA THR A 68 -14.85 1.91 4.50
C THR A 68 -15.72 2.74 3.54
N PRO A 69 -16.34 3.84 3.98
CA PRO A 69 -17.19 4.64 3.11
C PRO A 69 -16.52 5.15 1.82
N LYS A 70 -15.19 5.36 1.81
CA LYS A 70 -14.46 5.92 0.66
C LYS A 70 -13.46 4.97 0.01
N TYR A 71 -13.03 3.94 0.73
CA TYR A 71 -11.94 3.06 0.33
C TYR A 71 -12.23 1.61 0.67
N ILE A 72 -11.69 0.71 -0.13
CA ILE A 72 -11.53 -0.69 0.24
C ILE A 72 -10.04 -0.95 0.44
N LEU A 73 -9.67 -1.43 1.62
CA LEU A 73 -8.28 -1.71 1.98
C LEU A 73 -8.03 -3.20 1.85
N LEU A 74 -6.97 -3.58 1.12
CA LEU A 74 -6.54 -4.96 0.92
C LEU A 74 -5.23 -5.19 1.67
N TYR A 75 -5.27 -5.92 2.79
CA TYR A 75 -4.12 -6.13 3.66
C TYR A 75 -3.23 -7.25 3.15
N THR A 76 -1.93 -7.02 3.05
CA THR A 76 -0.91 -8.06 2.81
C THR A 76 -0.30 -8.53 4.13
N THR A 77 -0.20 -7.62 5.10
CA THR A 77 0.18 -7.90 6.49
C THR A 77 -0.69 -7.07 7.43
N LYS A 78 -0.59 -7.25 8.76
CA LYS A 78 -1.32 -6.38 9.72
C LYS A 78 -0.96 -4.89 9.64
N ARG A 79 0.14 -4.53 8.98
CA ARG A 79 0.63 -3.14 8.89
C ARG A 79 0.75 -2.63 7.46
N ASP A 80 0.57 -3.50 6.46
CA ASP A 80 0.73 -3.17 5.04
C ASP A 80 -0.56 -3.49 4.30
N PHE A 81 -1.05 -2.52 3.54
CA PHE A 81 -2.27 -2.66 2.76
C PHE A 81 -2.21 -1.84 1.47
N SER A 82 -2.95 -2.30 0.47
CA SER A 82 -3.27 -1.53 -0.72
C SER A 82 -4.56 -0.76 -0.50
N VAL A 83 -4.58 0.51 -0.91
CA VAL A 83 -5.75 1.37 -0.83
C VAL A 83 -6.42 1.39 -2.20
N ILE A 84 -7.68 0.96 -2.26
CA ILE A 84 -8.49 1.03 -3.47
C ILE A 84 -9.55 2.12 -3.27
N PRO A 85 -9.41 3.30 -3.89
CA PRO A 85 -10.42 4.36 -3.83
C PRO A 85 -11.69 3.92 -4.55
N LYS A 86 -12.85 4.12 -3.92
CA LYS A 86 -14.14 3.88 -4.57
C LYS A 86 -14.38 4.83 -5.75
N SER A 87 -13.76 6.02 -5.70
CA SER A 87 -13.73 6.97 -6.81
C SER A 87 -12.91 6.53 -8.02
N ALA A 88 -12.18 5.41 -7.94
CA ALA A 88 -11.46 4.86 -9.09
C ALA A 88 -12.36 4.01 -10.00
N PHE A 89 -13.60 3.72 -9.59
CA PHE A 89 -14.59 3.06 -10.42
C PHE A 89 -15.45 4.11 -11.12
N ASP A 90 -15.51 4.04 -12.45
CA ASP A 90 -16.36 4.94 -13.26
C ASP A 90 -17.86 4.66 -13.05
N GLU A 91 -18.20 3.40 -12.75
CA GLU A 91 -19.57 2.92 -12.63
C GLU A 91 -19.83 2.30 -11.25
N PRO A 92 -20.96 2.62 -10.57
CA PRO A 92 -21.32 2.02 -9.29
C PRO A 92 -21.45 0.48 -9.34
N GLN A 93 -21.82 -0.06 -10.51
CA GLN A 93 -21.95 -1.51 -10.71
C GLN A 93 -20.59 -2.21 -10.69
N ALA A 94 -19.54 -1.56 -11.20
CA ALA A 94 -18.18 -2.06 -11.16
C ALA A 94 -17.64 -2.08 -9.72
N GLU A 95 -17.93 -1.03 -8.94
CA GLU A 95 -17.58 -0.99 -7.51
C GLU A 95 -18.26 -2.14 -6.75
N GLU A 96 -19.55 -2.36 -6.96
CA GLU A 96 -20.32 -3.43 -6.29
C GLU A 96 -19.77 -4.81 -6.65
N ALA A 97 -19.52 -5.06 -7.94
CA ALA A 97 -18.96 -6.32 -8.42
C ALA A 97 -17.57 -6.58 -7.81
N PHE A 98 -16.74 -5.54 -7.72
CA PHE A 98 -15.45 -5.62 -7.03
C PHE A 98 -15.62 -5.95 -5.54
N ARG A 99 -16.54 -5.29 -4.84
CA ARG A 99 -16.80 -5.55 -3.42
C ARG A 99 -17.21 -7.00 -3.19
N LEU A 100 -18.16 -7.51 -3.96
CA LEU A 100 -18.60 -8.92 -3.88
C LEU A 100 -17.46 -9.90 -4.16
N LEU A 101 -16.61 -9.59 -5.14
CA LEU A 101 -15.44 -10.40 -5.44
C LEU A 101 -14.47 -10.42 -4.24
N VAL A 102 -14.16 -9.26 -3.65
CA VAL A 102 -13.26 -9.17 -2.49
C VAL A 102 -13.83 -9.95 -1.29
N THR A 103 -15.10 -9.77 -0.94
CA THR A 103 -15.72 -10.46 0.20
C THR A 103 -15.81 -11.98 -0.01
N SER A 104 -15.85 -12.45 -1.26
CA SER A 104 -15.79 -13.88 -1.58
C SER A 104 -14.39 -14.49 -1.45
N LYS A 105 -13.33 -13.67 -1.47
CA LYS A 105 -11.92 -14.11 -1.53
C LYS A 105 -11.17 -13.90 -0.24
N LEU A 106 -11.54 -12.89 0.54
CA LEU A 106 -10.79 -12.45 1.72
C LEU A 106 -11.72 -12.33 2.93
N PRO A 107 -11.24 -12.66 4.14
CA PRO A 107 -11.98 -12.39 5.37
C PRO A 107 -11.91 -10.89 5.73
N LEU A 108 -12.92 -10.41 6.46
CA LEU A 108 -12.87 -9.09 7.09
C LEU A 108 -11.74 -9.08 8.14
N ILE A 109 -11.00 -7.98 8.24
CA ILE A 109 -9.97 -7.83 9.27
C ILE A 109 -10.57 -7.84 10.68
N GLU A 110 -9.97 -8.63 11.57
CA GLU A 110 -10.29 -8.71 13.01
C GLU A 110 -9.66 -7.58 13.83
#